data_AF-A0A529TVJ4-F1
#
_entry.id   AF-A0A529TVJ4-F1
#
_cell.length_a   1.000
_cell.length_b   1.000
_cell.length_c   1.000
_cell.angle_alpha   90.00
_cell.angle_beta   90.00
_cell.angle_gamma   90.00
#
_symmetry.space_group_name_H-M   'P 1'
#
loop_
_entity.id
_entity.type
_entity.pdbx_description
1 polymer ?
#
loop_
_entity_poly.entity_id
_entity_poly.type
_entity_poly.pdbx_seq_one_letter_code
_entity_poly.pdbx_strand_id
1 'polypeptide(L)' 'MSGFSPDHPGAEVRVSPNFGPRRETLRPDMIVLHYTGMASGAGAEAWLCDPASEVSSHYLVHEDGRVVQMVR' A
#
# COMPACT_ATOMS: atom_id res chain seq x y z
N MET A 1 0.03 10.67 11.94
CA MET A 1 0.18 10.95 10.51
C MET A 1 -1.22 11.14 9.94
N SER A 2 -1.48 12.28 9.28
CA SER A 2 -2.79 12.59 8.70
C SER A 2 -3.12 11.56 7.63
N GLY A 3 -4.23 10.83 7.81
CA GLY A 3 -4.78 9.99 6.74
C GLY A 3 -5.14 10.83 5.51
N PHE A 4 -5.19 10.19 4.36
CA PHE A 4 -5.68 10.77 3.11
C PHE A 4 -7.04 10.15 2.75
N SER A 5 -7.83 10.82 1.91
CA SER A 5 -9.00 10.18 1.29
C SER A 5 -8.52 9.16 0.26
N PRO A 6 -9.12 7.96 0.20
CA PRO A 6 -8.73 6.97 -0.79
C PRO A 6 -9.09 7.43 -2.21
N ASP A 7 -8.26 7.06 -3.19
CA ASP A 7 -8.54 7.35 -4.60
C ASP A 7 -9.69 6.48 -5.13
N HIS A 8 -9.82 5.26 -4.61
CA HIS A 8 -10.97 4.39 -4.84
C HIS A 8 -11.96 4.51 -3.67
N PRO A 9 -13.22 4.94 -3.88
CA PRO A 9 -14.17 5.18 -2.79
C PRO A 9 -14.48 3.96 -1.90
N GLY A 10 -14.32 2.74 -2.41
CA GLY A 10 -14.52 1.50 -1.65
C GLY A 10 -13.28 1.01 -0.89
N ALA A 11 -12.15 1.73 -0.96
CA ALA A 11 -10.92 1.32 -0.29
C ALA A 11 -10.86 1.83 1.15
N GLU A 12 -10.35 0.97 2.04
CA GLU A 12 -9.92 1.37 3.37
C GLU A 12 -8.56 2.09 3.27
N VAL A 13 -8.25 2.98 4.21
CA VAL A 13 -6.96 3.68 4.24
C VAL A 13 -6.17 3.22 5.46
N ARG A 14 -4.96 2.71 5.22
CA ARG A 14 -4.00 2.38 6.27
C ARG A 14 -2.60 2.82 5.85
N VAL A 15 -2.18 3.97 6.37
CA VAL A 15 -0.93 4.62 5.96
C VAL A 15 0.29 3.77 6.33
N SER A 16 1.08 3.38 5.34
CA SER A 16 2.43 2.85 5.57
C SER A 16 3.40 4.01 5.79
N PRO A 17 4.36 3.91 6.74
CA PRO A 17 5.44 4.88 6.87
C PRO A 17 6.51 4.72 5.79
N ASN A 18 6.52 3.61 5.05
CA ASN A 18 7.63 3.19 4.19
C ASN A 18 7.51 3.75 2.78
N PHE A 19 7.57 5.07 2.63
CA PHE A 19 7.57 5.73 1.34
C PHE A 19 8.45 6.98 1.34
N GLY A 20 8.88 7.40 0.16
CA GLY A 20 9.72 8.56 -0.06
C GLY A 20 9.33 9.32 -1.32
N PRO A 21 9.94 10.48 -1.58
CA PRO A 21 9.64 11.27 -2.77
C PRO A 21 9.99 10.49 -4.04
N ARG A 22 9.11 10.55 -5.03
CA ARG A 22 9.40 9.97 -6.35
C ARG A 22 10.48 10.80 -7.04
N ARG A 23 11.41 10.13 -7.73
CA ARG A 23 12.47 10.78 -8.52
C ARG A 23 11.87 11.75 -9.54
N GLU A 24 12.39 12.97 -9.58
CA GLU A 24 12.03 14.02 -10.55
C GLU A 24 10.52 14.35 -10.61
N THR A 25 9.74 14.00 -9.57
CA THR A 25 8.28 14.21 -9.52
C THR A 25 7.50 13.59 -10.69
N LEU A 26 8.04 12.53 -11.31
CA LEU A 26 7.40 11.86 -12.45
C LEU A 26 6.05 11.26 -12.06
N ARG A 27 5.07 11.29 -12.97
CA ARG A 27 3.79 10.59 -12.77
C ARG A 27 3.94 9.08 -12.99
N PRO A 28 3.25 8.21 -12.21
CA PRO A 28 3.18 6.79 -12.53
C PRO A 28 2.59 6.55 -13.93
N ASP A 29 3.18 5.64 -14.70
CA ASP A 29 2.82 5.29 -16.08
C ASP A 29 2.60 3.79 -16.29
N MET A 30 2.78 3.00 -15.23
CA MET A 30 2.61 1.56 -15.22
C MET A 30 1.96 1.12 -13.91
N ILE A 31 1.17 0.04 -13.99
CA ILE A 31 0.67 -0.71 -12.85
C ILE A 31 1.53 -1.96 -12.71
N VAL A 32 2.05 -2.21 -11.51
CA VAL A 32 2.78 -3.43 -11.20
C VAL A 32 1.95 -4.26 -10.22
N LEU A 33 1.68 -5.50 -10.61
CA LEU A 33 0.93 -6.46 -9.78
C LEU A 33 1.92 -7.40 -9.11
N HIS A 34 1.91 -7.41 -7.78
CA HIS A 34 2.77 -8.29 -6.97
C HIS A 34 1.89 -9.20 -6.12
N TYR A 35 2.21 -10.49 -6.11
CA TYR A 35 1.74 -11.41 -5.08
C TYR A 35 2.68 -11.29 -3.88
N THR A 36 2.12 -11.13 -2.68
CA THR A 36 2.90 -10.86 -1.46
C THR A 36 3.76 -12.04 -1.01
N GLY A 37 3.38 -13.28 -1.37
CA GLY A 37 4.07 -14.49 -0.91
C GLY A 37 3.99 -14.72 0.60
N MET A 38 3.16 -13.94 1.30
CA MET A 38 2.97 -13.99 2.75
C MET A 38 1.95 -15.06 3.13
N ALA A 39 2.01 -15.53 4.38
CA ALA A 39 1.09 -16.54 4.90
C ALA A 39 -0.39 -16.07 4.99
N SER A 40 -0.63 -14.76 5.07
CA SER A 40 -1.98 -14.18 5.10
C SER A 40 -1.98 -12.71 4.65
N GLY A 41 -3.11 -12.24 4.11
CA GLY A 41 -3.33 -10.82 3.82
C GLY A 41 -3.11 -9.90 5.04
N ALA A 42 -3.60 -10.29 6.23
CA ALA A 42 -3.41 -9.52 7.46
C ALA A 42 -1.92 -9.42 7.87
N GLY A 43 -1.15 -10.51 7.70
CA GLY A 43 0.28 -10.50 7.94
C GLY A 43 1.02 -9.60 6.95
N ALA A 44 0.62 -9.64 5.66
CA ALA A 44 1.20 -8.79 4.64
C ALA A 44 0.94 -7.31 4.93
N GLU A 45 -0.30 -6.97 5.29
CA GLU A 45 -0.70 -5.61 5.64
C GLU A 45 0.07 -5.07 6.85
N ALA A 46 0.25 -5.90 7.89
CA ALA A 46 1.04 -5.54 9.06
C ALA A 46 2.51 -5.28 8.68
N TRP A 47 3.12 -6.16 7.88
CA TRP A 47 4.51 -6.03 7.46
C TRP A 47 4.75 -4.79 6.57
N LEU A 48 3.85 -4.51 5.65
CA LEU A 48 3.92 -3.32 4.78
C LEU A 48 3.75 -2.00 5.56
N CYS A 49 3.21 -2.03 6.78
CA CYS A 49 3.14 -0.88 7.68
C CYS A 49 4.25 -0.84 8.74
N ASP A 50 5.05 -1.89 8.88
CA ASP A 50 6.13 -1.95 9.86
C ASP A 50 7.32 -1.12 9.36
N PRO A 51 7.78 -0.10 10.12
CA PRO A 51 8.96 0.69 9.74
C PRO A 51 10.21 -0.15 9.49
N ALA A 52 10.36 -1.30 10.15
CA ALA A 52 11.52 -2.17 9.99
C ALA A 52 11.55 -2.91 8.63
N SER A 53 10.42 -2.95 7.90
CA SER A 53 10.38 -3.62 6.60
C SER A 53 10.98 -2.77 5.48
N GLU A 54 10.99 -1.44 5.63
CA GLU A 54 11.40 -0.46 4.62
C GLU A 54 10.71 -0.64 3.25
N VAL A 55 9.60 -1.37 3.21
CA VAL A 55 8.83 -1.66 2.00
C VAL A 55 7.35 -1.34 2.20
N SER A 56 6.70 -0.92 1.13
CA SER A 56 5.27 -0.69 1.05
C SER A 56 4.75 -1.01 -0.36
N SER A 57 3.43 -0.99 -0.52
CA SER A 57 2.76 -0.91 -1.82
C SER A 57 1.77 0.27 -1.80
N HIS A 58 1.32 0.72 -2.97
CA HIS A 58 0.29 1.76 -3.03
C HIS A 58 -1.07 1.21 -2.58
N TYR A 59 -1.38 -0.02 -3.03
CA TYR A 59 -2.60 -0.73 -2.67
C TYR A 59 -2.28 -2.18 -2.28
N LEU A 60 -3.10 -2.74 -1.39
CA LEU A 60 -3.18 -4.16 -1.08
C LEU A 60 -4.61 -4.63 -1.36
N VAL A 61 -4.74 -5.72 -2.11
CA VAL A 61 -6.03 -6.39 -2.31
C VAL A 61 -5.99 -7.69 -1.52
N HIS A 62 -6.88 -7.82 -0.54
CA HIS A 62 -7.02 -9.04 0.27
C HIS A 62 -7.71 -10.14 -0.51
N GLU A 63 -7.62 -11.37 0.00
CA GLU A 63 -8.20 -12.57 -0.60
C GLU A 63 -9.74 -12.50 -0.69
N ASP A 64 -10.37 -11.68 0.15
CA ASP A 64 -11.82 -11.40 0.16
C ASP A 64 -12.25 -10.27 -0.80
N GLY A 65 -11.30 -9.65 -1.50
CA GLY A 65 -11.54 -8.53 -2.41
C GLY A 65 -11.53 -7.15 -1.75
N ARG A 66 -11.32 -7.01 -0.44
CA ARG A 66 -11.10 -5.69 0.18
C ARG A 66 -9.84 -5.04 -0.38
N VAL A 67 -9.93 -3.74 -0.61
CA VAL A 67 -8.81 -2.91 -1.06
C VAL A 67 -8.39 -2.00 0.08
N VAL A 68 -7.09 -1.98 0.38
CA VAL A 68 -6.48 -1.07 1.34
C VAL A 68 -5.49 -0.18 0.59
N GLN A 69 -5.67 1.14 0.64
CA GLN A 69 -4.71 2.10 0.12
C GLN A 69 -3.73 2.49 1.23
N MET A 70 -2.43 2.34 0.95
CA MET A 70 -1.37 2.50 1.96
C MET A 70 -0.45 3.69 1.69
N VAL A 71 -0.31 4.09 0.43
CA VAL A 71 0.52 5.23 -0.03
C VAL A 71 -0.25 6.03 -1.09
N ARG A 72 0.07 7.32 -1.23
CA ARG A 72 -0.50 8.22 -2.24
C ARG A 72 0.56 8.67 -3.24
#